data_AF-A0A7C4CUU7-F1
#
_entry.id   AF-A0A7C4CUU7-F1
#
_cell.length_a   1.000
_cell.length_b   1.000
_cell.length_c   1.000
_cell.angle_alpha   90.00
_cell.angle_beta   90.00
_cell.angle_gamma   90.00
#
_symmetry.space_group_name_H-M   'P 1'
#
loop_
_entity.id
_entity.type
_entity.pdbx_description
1 polymer ?
#
loop_
_entity_poly.entity_id
_entity_poly.type
_entity_poly.pdbx_seq_one_letter_code
_entity_poly.pdbx_strand_id
1 'polypeptide(L)'
;MSFSLRGIIVNYRLGPREQYPREYILQFQGINSRREAWQLIGRRVSWTDGKKNTIVGVIVAPHGNNGLVRARFRRGLPGQALGTEVKIIG
;
A
#
# COMPACT_ATOMS: atom_id res chain seq x y z
N MET A 1 12.34 9.24 17.57
CA MET A 1 10.99 9.06 17.00
C MET A 1 11.16 8.51 15.59
N SER A 2 10.83 7.24 15.33
CA SER A 2 10.94 6.70 13.98
C SER A 2 9.83 7.31 13.11
N PHE A 3 10.21 8.21 12.19
CA PHE A 3 9.30 8.73 11.18
C PHE A 3 9.04 7.65 10.12
N SER A 4 8.27 6.62 10.48
CA SER A 4 7.79 5.65 9.50
C SER A 4 6.72 6.32 8.64
N LEU A 5 6.99 6.48 7.33
CA LEU A 5 6.04 7.06 6.39
C LEU A 5 4.72 6.28 6.45
N ARG A 6 3.63 6.99 6.76
CA ARG A 6 2.29 6.43 6.89
C ARG A 6 1.53 6.60 5.59
N GLY A 7 0.75 5.59 5.25
CA GLY A 7 -0.16 5.62 4.12
C GLY A 7 -1.49 4.98 4.46
N ILE A 8 -2.42 5.04 3.53
CA ILE A 8 -3.76 4.49 3.62
C ILE A 8 -3.95 3.51 2.47
N ILE A 9 -4.60 2.39 2.74
CA ILE A 9 -5.06 1.47 1.70
C ILE A 9 -6.31 2.08 1.08
N VAL A 10 -6.22 2.53 -0.17
CA VAL A 10 -7.33 3.17 -0.87
C VAL A 10 -8.31 2.10 -1.38
N ASN A 11 -7.80 1.18 -2.18
CA ASN A 11 -8.61 0.11 -2.76
C ASN A 11 -7.73 -1.06 -3.20
N TYR A 12 -8.35 -2.17 -3.58
CA TYR A 12 -7.72 -3.19 -4.40
C TYR A 12 -7.36 -2.65 -5.76
N ARG A 13 -6.42 -3.30 -6.45
CA ARG A 13 -6.34 -3.14 -7.90
C ARG A 13 -7.57 -3.80 -8.52
N LEU A 14 -8.32 -3.00 -9.27
CA LEU A 14 -9.51 -3.42 -9.99
C LEU A 14 -9.21 -3.43 -11.49
N GLY A 15 -9.75 -4.44 -12.18
CA GLY A 15 -9.99 -4.44 -13.61
C GLY A 15 -11.48 -4.22 -13.90
N PRO A 16 -11.88 -4.18 -15.18
CA PRO A 16 -13.27 -3.89 -15.56
C PRO A 16 -14.32 -4.85 -14.98
N ARG A 17 -13.96 -6.12 -14.74
CA ARG A 17 -14.82 -7.16 -14.16
C ARG A 17 -14.08 -8.09 -13.18
N GLU A 18 -12.85 -7.73 -12.82
CA GLU A 18 -11.97 -8.58 -12.04
C GLU A 18 -11.36 -7.78 -10.90
N GLN A 19 -11.21 -8.40 -9.73
CA GLN A 19 -10.49 -7.84 -8.60
C GLN A 19 -9.19 -8.63 -8.43
N TYR A 20 -8.09 -7.93 -8.19
CA TYR A 20 -6.80 -8.54 -7.88
C TYR A 20 -6.59 -8.54 -6.36
N PRO A 21 -6.99 -9.60 -5.63
CA PRO A 21 -7.08 -9.59 -4.16
C PRO A 21 -5.73 -9.49 -3.44
N ARG A 22 -4.62 -9.64 -4.16
CA ARG A 22 -3.26 -9.54 -3.61
C ARG A 22 -2.61 -8.19 -3.87
N GLU A 23 -3.23 -7.35 -4.70
CA GLU A 23 -2.67 -6.07 -5.12
C GLU A 23 -3.55 -4.93 -4.62
N TYR A 24 -2.92 -3.96 -3.97
CA TYR A 24 -3.59 -2.85 -3.32
C TYR A 24 -3.00 -1.55 -3.81
N ILE A 25 -3.86 -0.55 -3.93
CA ILE A 25 -3.49 0.83 -4.19
C ILE A 25 -3.33 1.50 -2.83
N LEU A 26 -2.14 2.05 -2.59
CA LEU A 26 -1.78 2.76 -1.37
C LEU A 26 -1.55 4.23 -1.70
N GLN A 27 -1.95 5.10 -0.77
CA GLN A 27 -1.65 6.52 -0.79
C GLN A 27 -0.80 6.86 0.42
N PHE A 28 0.37 7.46 0.21
CA PHE A 28 1.25 7.88 1.29
C PHE A 28 1.11 9.39 1.53
N GLN A 29 1.21 9.80 2.80
CA GLN A 29 1.18 11.21 3.14
C GLN A 29 2.40 11.93 2.58
N GLY A 30 2.19 13.06 1.92
CA GLY A 30 3.25 13.88 1.33
C GLY A 30 3.78 13.37 -0.02
N ILE A 31 3.20 12.31 -0.60
CA ILE A 31 3.55 11.83 -1.94
C ILE A 31 2.40 12.13 -2.88
N ASN A 32 2.61 13.12 -3.74
CA ASN A 32 1.59 13.64 -4.66
C ASN A 32 1.99 13.49 -6.12
N SER A 33 3.26 13.21 -6.41
CA SER A 33 3.76 13.06 -7.77
C SER A 33 4.14 11.62 -8.09
N ARG A 34 4.01 11.24 -9.37
CA ARG A 34 4.52 9.94 -9.87
C ARG A 34 6.00 9.76 -9.58
N ARG A 35 6.80 10.84 -9.66
CA ARG A 35 8.25 10.80 -9.42
C ARG A 35 8.59 10.46 -7.97
N GLU A 36 7.88 11.04 -7.01
CA GLU A 36 8.03 10.67 -5.59
C GLU A 36 7.58 9.21 -5.35
N ALA A 37 6.47 8.79 -5.95
CA ALA A 37 5.98 7.43 -5.85
C ALA A 37 6.99 6.38 -6.37
N TRP A 38 7.79 6.71 -7.39
CA TRP A 38 8.88 5.86 -7.89
C TRP A 38 9.94 5.56 -6.83
N GLN A 39 10.21 6.49 -5.91
CA GLN A 39 11.21 6.32 -4.85
C GLN A 39 10.79 5.29 -3.79
N LEU A 40 9.51 4.92 -3.76
CA LEU A 40 8.98 3.93 -2.83
C LEU A 40 9.04 2.50 -3.36
N ILE A 41 9.36 2.29 -4.62
CA ILE A 41 9.37 0.95 -5.22
C ILE A 41 10.41 0.08 -4.53
N GLY A 42 10.05 -1.18 -4.29
CA GLY A 42 10.89 -2.17 -3.60
C GLY A 42 10.85 -2.06 -2.08
N ARG A 43 10.34 -0.96 -1.51
CA ARG A 43 10.18 -0.85 -0.06
C ARG A 43 9.11 -1.81 0.45
N ARG A 44 9.34 -2.33 1.65
CA ARG A 44 8.38 -3.20 2.34
C ARG A 44 7.35 -2.35 3.07
N VAL A 45 6.12 -2.84 3.11
CA VAL A 45 5.00 -2.21 3.81
C VAL A 45 4.38 -3.19 4.78
N SER A 46 4.00 -2.71 5.96
CA SER A 46 3.28 -3.49 6.95
C SER A 46 1.88 -2.93 7.14
N TRP A 47 0.91 -3.82 7.07
CA TRP A 47 -0.45 -3.60 7.55
C TRP A 47 -0.64 -4.34 8.88
N THR A 48 -1.38 -3.76 9.82
CA THR A 48 -1.74 -4.40 11.09
C THR A 48 -3.24 -4.33 11.30
N ASP A 49 -3.82 -5.39 11.85
CA ASP A 49 -5.24 -5.43 12.25
C ASP A 49 -5.53 -4.64 13.55
N GLY A 50 -4.52 -3.94 14.09
CA GLY A 50 -4.58 -3.23 15.37
C GLY A 50 -4.40 -4.13 16.59
N LYS A 51 -4.22 -5.44 16.38
CA LYS A 51 -3.95 -6.43 17.44
C LYS A 51 -2.53 -6.96 17.29
N LYS A 52 -2.38 -8.20 16.84
CA LYS A 52 -1.10 -8.91 16.72
C LYS A 52 -0.80 -9.35 15.29
N ASN A 53 -1.76 -9.26 14.37
CA ASN A 53 -1.55 -9.76 13.03
C ASN A 53 -0.94 -8.67 12.16
N THR A 54 0.35 -8.82 11.86
CA THR A 54 1.04 -7.97 10.90
C THR A 54 1.20 -8.71 9.58
N ILE A 55 0.67 -8.14 8.50
CA ILE A 55 0.83 -8.67 7.14
C ILE A 55 1.78 -7.75 6.39
N VAL A 56 2.82 -8.35 5.81
CA VAL A 56 3.84 -7.62 5.06
C VAL A 56 3.62 -7.77 3.56
N GLY A 57 3.77 -6.65 2.86
CA GLY A 57 3.78 -6.55 1.42
C GLY A 57 5.01 -5.79 0.92
N VAL A 58 5.10 -5.67 -0.39
CA VAL A 58 6.15 -4.92 -1.09
C VAL A 58 5.50 -3.97 -2.08
N ILE A 59 6.03 -2.75 -2.16
CA ILE A 59 5.62 -1.77 -3.18
C ILE A 59 6.24 -2.18 -4.51
N VAL A 60 5.41 -2.42 -5.52
CA VAL A 60 5.83 -3.00 -6.80
C VAL A 60 5.93 -1.95 -7.90
N ALA A 61 5.01 -0.98 -7.94
CA ALA A 61 4.94 -0.01 -9.02
C ALA A 61 4.16 1.24 -8.59
N PRO A 62 4.37 2.40 -9.24
CA PRO A 62 3.50 3.55 -9.06
C PRO A 62 2.16 3.32 -9.77
N HIS A 63 1.10 3.96 -9.27
CA HIS A 63 -0.25 3.88 -9.81
C HIS A 63 -0.75 5.27 -10.20
N GLY A 64 -1.11 5.45 -11.47
CA GLY A 64 -1.52 6.76 -11.99
C GLY A 64 -0.43 7.84 -11.87
N ASN A 65 -0.86 9.11 -11.79
CA ASN A 65 0.03 10.27 -11.72
C ASN A 65 0.00 11.02 -10.37
N ASN A 66 -0.96 10.69 -9.49
CA ASN A 66 -1.24 11.42 -8.24
C ASN A 66 -0.46 10.90 -7.02
N GLY A 67 0.71 10.29 -7.23
CA GLY A 67 1.52 9.78 -6.11
C GLY A 67 1.05 8.48 -5.46
N LEU A 68 0.04 7.81 -6.03
CA LEU A 68 -0.40 6.50 -5.55
C LEU A 68 0.61 5.41 -5.93
N VAL A 69 0.66 4.34 -5.14
CA VAL A 69 1.50 3.18 -5.42
C VAL A 69 0.70 1.89 -5.33
N ARG A 70 1.18 0.88 -6.05
CA ARG A 70 0.67 -0.47 -6.01
C ARG A 70 1.56 -1.32 -5.12
N ALA A 71 0.99 -1.90 -4.08
CA ALA A 71 1.65 -2.88 -3.22
C ALA A 71 1.07 -4.27 -3.47
N ARG A 72 1.92 -5.29 -3.34
CA ARG A 72 1.53 -6.70 -3.42
C ARG A 72 1.79 -7.39 -2.08
N PHE A 73 0.76 -8.06 -1.58
CA PHE A 73 0.82 -8.88 -0.36
C PHE A 73 0.74 -10.37 -0.74
N ARG A 74 1.53 -11.21 -0.08
CA ARG A 74 1.63 -12.64 -0.44
C ARG A 74 0.29 -13.39 -0.35
N ARG A 75 -0.47 -13.16 0.74
CA ARG A 75 -1.77 -13.80 0.99
C ARG A 75 -2.97 -12.87 0.76
N GLY A 76 -2.73 -11.61 0.39
CA GLY A 76 -3.74 -10.56 0.45
C GLY A 76 -4.00 -10.09 1.89
N LEU A 77 -4.90 -9.13 2.01
CA LEU A 77 -5.40 -8.54 3.25
C LEU A 77 -6.91 -8.81 3.38
N PRO A 78 -7.46 -8.84 4.60
CA PRO A 78 -8.90 -8.94 4.80
C PRO A 78 -9.64 -7.72 4.22
N GLY A 79 -10.93 -7.88 3.88
CA GLY A 79 -11.77 -6.78 3.36
C GLY A 79 -11.81 -5.53 4.24
N GLN A 80 -11.67 -5.73 5.55
CA GLN A 80 -11.60 -4.68 6.57
C GLN A 80 -10.35 -3.79 6.48
N ALA A 81 -9.35 -4.17 5.67
CA ALA A 81 -8.12 -3.40 5.51
C ALA A 81 -8.30 -2.14 4.65
N LEU A 82 -9.37 -2.03 3.87
CA LEU A 82 -9.64 -0.82 3.09
C LEU A 82 -9.88 0.38 4.01
N GLY A 83 -9.26 1.52 3.69
CA GLY A 83 -9.33 2.75 4.49
C GLY A 83 -8.45 2.75 5.75
N THR A 84 -7.71 1.68 6.02
CA THR A 84 -6.84 1.58 7.19
C THR A 84 -5.40 1.96 6.89
N GLU A 85 -4.64 2.23 7.95
CA GLU A 85 -3.24 2.66 7.84
C GLU A 85 -2.28 1.52 7.47
N VAL A 86 -1.28 1.88 6.67
CA VAL A 86 -0.09 1.08 6.36
C VAL A 86 1.16 1.89 6.67
N LYS A 87 2.23 1.19 7.04
CA LYS A 87 3.52 1.80 7.35
C LYS A 87 4.60 1.22 6.46
N ILE A 88 5.50 2.06 5.98
CA ILE A 88 6.73 1.57 5.36
C ILE A 88 7.63 0.99 6.46
N ILE A 89 8.08 -0.24 6.24
CA ILE A 89 9.06 -0.93 7.10
C ILE A 89 10.39 -1.01 6.35
N GLY A 90 11.42 -0.42 6.95
CA GLY A 90 12.76 -0.28 6.39
C GLY A 90 13.63 0.42 7.41
#